data_AF-A0A2M8LQI4-F1
#
_entry.id   AF-A0A2M8LQI4-F1
#
_cell.length_a   1.000
_cell.length_b   1.000
_cell.length_c   1.000
_cell.angle_alpha   90.00
_cell.angle_beta   90.00
_cell.angle_gamma   90.00
#
_symmetry.space_group_name_H-M   'P 1'
#
loop_
_entity.id
_entity.type
_entity.pdbx_description
1 polymer ?
#
loop_
_entity_poly.entity_id
_entity_poly.type
_entity_poly.pdbx_seq_one_letter_code
_entity_poly.pdbx_strand_id
1 'polypeptide(L)'
;MSRSRPESVTGRRPLTRRTLLTAAGVAGAAGATTGLGAVLHAGGESAGAATPAAPSAPSATAPTAPAPAPAPAGPSPAGTTLESVAAPRGTTGYRRLAAGPGWPRVVREELAPAGRRREEKRTVLLSFVHLTDAHLTDVQHPVRFEYLRAAEPRAWRPQEALTVHGLVSMVERINALRGGPATGAPLDFAMTTGDNTDNNCRAEVEWFLTAMSGGRITPNTGDPGGYEGVQDSGLPLYWHPEKPLDGIDRRHGLPHLPGLLGAATGRLTSPGLGIPWYSTVGNHDNLVGGHYAVDPYFAELAVGDRKLYELPAAEAAAMRASISAGTDTRGSALRRLLRGHARRTRTVTPDPARVPLTNRQYAEAHLDPAYTGPGPAGHGYTAESVAEGRLYYSFRAPGNASGNTVGSTAGNVVGISLDTTNPDGDHRGHLAAPQLRWLDRELARHRDDHVLVFSHHPAASTPVGGDALLAVLARHPNVVAWLNGHSHRNRITPRGHFWEITTASHVDHPQLARVVELTDNGDGTLSLFTTCVESAAPYAAEPGDLSPAALASRYRELAFNAPGRLDILAGEPDDRNTELLLRRR
;
A
#
# COMPACT_ATOMS: atom_id res chain seq x y z
N MET A 1 -32.67 -53.25 -45.97
CA MET A 1 -33.11 -51.92 -46.46
C MET A 1 -33.48 -51.12 -45.21
N SER A 2 -32.86 -50.04 -44.75
CA SER A 2 -31.93 -49.01 -45.24
C SER A 2 -31.19 -48.50 -43.97
N ARG A 3 -29.85 -48.49 -43.89
CA ARG A 3 -28.96 -47.29 -43.85
C ARG A 3 -29.52 -46.09 -43.06
N SER A 4 -28.81 -45.31 -42.23
CA SER A 4 -27.42 -45.24 -41.77
C SER A 4 -27.25 -43.94 -40.95
N ARG A 5 -26.42 -43.97 -39.90
CA ARG A 5 -25.60 -42.89 -39.28
C ARG A 5 -26.24 -41.69 -38.53
N PRO A 6 -25.53 -41.21 -37.47
CA PRO A 6 -25.72 -39.91 -36.84
C PRO A 6 -24.74 -38.84 -37.40
N GLU A 7 -25.17 -37.58 -37.43
CA GLU A 7 -24.37 -36.37 -37.75
C GLU A 7 -24.78 -35.25 -36.77
N SER A 8 -23.97 -34.28 -36.35
CA SER A 8 -22.52 -34.10 -36.41
C SER A 8 -22.11 -32.98 -35.44
N VAL A 9 -20.91 -33.14 -34.89
CA VAL A 9 -20.07 -32.16 -34.21
C VAL A 9 -19.76 -30.94 -35.11
N THR A 10 -19.86 -29.73 -34.55
CA THR A 10 -18.98 -28.59 -34.87
C THR A 10 -18.67 -27.91 -33.53
N GLY A 11 -17.45 -27.65 -33.09
CA GLY A 11 -16.20 -27.44 -33.79
C GLY A 11 -15.61 -26.08 -33.38
N ARG A 12 -15.44 -25.81 -32.07
CA ARG A 12 -14.67 -24.64 -31.60
C ARG A 12 -13.18 -24.97 -31.70
N ARG A 13 -12.53 -24.42 -32.72
CA ARG A 13 -11.08 -24.55 -32.97
C ARG A 13 -10.28 -23.97 -31.79
N PRO A 14 -9.16 -24.59 -31.41
CA PRO A 14 -8.23 -24.03 -30.43
C PRO A 14 -7.45 -22.86 -31.07
N LEU A 15 -7.41 -21.73 -30.39
CA LEU A 15 -6.54 -20.60 -30.74
C LEU A 15 -5.09 -21.06 -30.58
N THR A 16 -4.35 -21.06 -31.68
CA THR A 16 -2.95 -21.50 -31.73
C THR A 16 -2.00 -20.34 -31.39
N ARG A 17 -0.85 -20.72 -30.82
CA ARG A 17 0.21 -19.96 -30.15
C ARG A 17 0.95 -18.88 -30.97
N ARG A 18 0.33 -18.23 -31.96
CA ARG A 18 1.07 -17.37 -32.90
C ARG A 18 0.25 -16.21 -33.51
N THR A 19 -0.33 -15.35 -32.67
CA THR A 19 -0.72 -13.98 -33.09
C THR A 19 -0.87 -13.06 -31.87
N LEU A 20 0.25 -12.64 -31.28
CA LEU A 20 0.29 -11.53 -30.31
C LEU A 20 1.71 -10.94 -30.36
N LEU A 21 1.96 -10.09 -31.34
CA LEU A 21 3.15 -9.24 -31.45
C LEU A 21 2.93 -8.25 -32.62
N THR A 22 2.12 -7.22 -32.37
CA THR A 22 2.20 -5.91 -33.05
C THR A 22 1.22 -4.96 -32.34
N ALA A 23 1.65 -4.41 -31.20
CA ALA A 23 1.08 -3.19 -30.63
C ALA A 23 2.12 -2.53 -29.71
N ALA A 24 3.24 -2.16 -30.31
CA ALA A 24 4.19 -1.19 -29.78
C ALA A 24 4.70 -0.39 -30.97
N GLY A 25 4.24 0.85 -31.14
CA GLY A 25 4.66 1.71 -32.25
C GLY A 25 3.65 2.79 -32.65
N VAL A 26 3.74 3.94 -31.98
CA VAL A 26 3.53 5.33 -32.44
C VAL A 26 2.73 5.55 -33.74
N ALA A 27 1.63 6.31 -33.65
CA ALA A 27 1.38 7.51 -34.49
C ALA A 27 0.11 8.25 -34.03
N GLY A 28 0.27 9.52 -33.63
CA GLY A 28 -0.82 10.48 -33.64
C GLY A 28 -1.04 11.05 -35.04
N ALA A 29 -2.29 11.35 -35.38
CA ALA A 29 -2.66 12.40 -36.33
C ALA A 29 -4.16 12.72 -36.21
N ALA A 30 -4.46 14.01 -36.27
CA ALA A 30 -5.79 14.60 -36.23
C ALA A 30 -6.53 14.53 -37.58
N GLY A 31 -7.85 14.77 -37.56
CA GLY A 31 -8.53 15.54 -38.61
C GLY A 31 -9.67 14.87 -39.42
N ALA A 32 -10.85 15.49 -39.27
CA ALA A 32 -11.86 15.78 -40.31
C ALA A 32 -12.82 14.69 -40.87
N THR A 33 -14.06 14.74 -40.35
CA THR A 33 -15.39 14.94 -41.00
C THR A 33 -15.74 14.44 -42.43
N THR A 34 -17.06 14.17 -42.56
CA THR A 34 -17.96 14.01 -43.74
C THR A 34 -18.18 12.55 -44.17
N GLY A 35 -19.39 12.04 -44.43
CA GLY A 35 -20.77 12.56 -44.39
C GLY A 35 -21.70 11.62 -45.18
N LEU A 36 -23.01 11.63 -44.86
CA LEU A 36 -24.19 11.11 -45.62
C LEU A 36 -24.25 9.59 -45.88
N GLY A 37 -25.37 8.88 -45.91
CA GLY A 37 -26.83 9.10 -45.91
C GLY A 37 -27.43 7.70 -46.21
N ALA A 38 -28.58 7.27 -45.71
CA ALA A 38 -29.87 7.51 -46.34
C ALA A 38 -30.98 6.78 -45.57
N VAL A 39 -32.17 7.37 -45.65
CA VAL A 39 -33.41 7.07 -44.93
C VAL A 39 -34.29 6.16 -45.79
N LEU A 40 -35.04 5.24 -45.17
CA LEU A 40 -36.31 4.76 -45.72
C LEU A 40 -37.41 4.92 -44.66
N HIS A 41 -38.47 5.61 -45.06
CA HIS A 41 -39.62 6.02 -44.28
C HIS A 41 -40.87 5.40 -44.92
N ALA A 42 -41.76 4.82 -44.11
CA ALA A 42 -43.18 4.59 -44.38
C ALA A 42 -43.79 4.14 -43.04
N GLY A 43 -44.87 4.68 -42.48
CA GLY A 43 -45.82 5.73 -42.86
C GLY A 43 -47.08 5.55 -41.96
N GLY A 44 -47.71 6.66 -41.57
CA GLY A 44 -49.04 6.72 -40.91
C GLY A 44 -49.03 6.43 -39.40
N GLU A 45 -49.70 7.16 -38.50
CA GLU A 45 -50.74 8.19 -38.64
C GLU A 45 -50.67 9.16 -37.44
N SER A 46 -51.12 10.38 -37.70
CA SER A 46 -51.06 11.57 -36.87
C SER A 46 -52.19 11.67 -35.82
N ALA A 47 -51.82 12.00 -34.58
CA ALA A 47 -52.74 12.58 -33.60
C ALA A 47 -52.01 13.60 -32.71
N GLY A 48 -52.56 14.81 -32.62
CA GLY A 48 -52.43 15.72 -31.48
C GLY A 48 -51.13 16.52 -31.34
N ALA A 49 -51.16 17.77 -31.79
CA ALA A 49 -50.15 18.77 -31.53
C ALA A 49 -50.03 19.08 -30.01
N ALA A 50 -48.85 18.86 -29.46
CA ALA A 50 -48.34 19.55 -28.28
C ALA A 50 -46.91 20.00 -28.59
N THR A 51 -46.68 21.31 -28.51
CA THR A 51 -45.37 21.96 -28.65
C THR A 51 -44.35 21.33 -27.68
N PRO A 52 -43.21 20.81 -28.15
CA PRO A 52 -42.11 20.47 -27.25
C PRO A 52 -41.52 21.79 -26.74
N ALA A 53 -41.62 22.01 -25.43
CA ALA A 53 -40.89 23.07 -24.75
C ALA A 53 -39.38 22.90 -25.02
N ALA A 54 -38.70 24.02 -25.25
CA ALA A 54 -37.25 24.08 -25.44
C ALA A 54 -36.52 23.35 -24.30
N PRO A 55 -35.38 22.67 -24.57
CA PRO A 55 -34.58 22.07 -23.51
C PRO A 55 -34.13 23.17 -22.54
N SER A 56 -34.60 23.08 -21.30
CA SER A 56 -34.11 23.90 -20.20
C SER A 56 -32.62 23.63 -20.01
N ALA A 57 -31.82 24.69 -20.13
CA ALA A 57 -30.40 24.64 -19.77
C ALA A 57 -30.27 24.11 -18.32
N PRO A 58 -29.26 23.27 -18.02
CA PRO A 58 -29.03 22.83 -16.67
C PRO A 58 -28.75 24.06 -15.79
N SER A 59 -29.62 24.31 -14.81
CA SER A 59 -29.37 25.30 -13.76
C SER A 59 -28.05 24.94 -13.09
N ALA A 60 -27.05 25.81 -13.26
CA ALA A 60 -25.83 25.75 -12.48
C ALA A 60 -26.20 25.83 -10.99
N THR A 61 -26.06 24.71 -10.29
CA THR A 61 -26.10 24.69 -8.83
C THR A 61 -24.97 25.58 -8.33
N ALA A 62 -25.34 26.65 -7.64
CA ALA A 62 -24.38 27.50 -6.95
C ALA A 62 -23.51 26.63 -6.02
N PRO A 63 -22.21 26.90 -5.88
CA PRO A 63 -21.34 26.15 -4.98
C PRO A 63 -21.92 26.25 -3.56
N THR A 64 -22.25 25.11 -2.98
CA THR A 64 -22.61 24.99 -1.57
C THR A 64 -21.44 25.54 -0.76
N ALA A 65 -21.70 26.53 0.10
CA ALA A 65 -20.69 27.05 1.00
C ALA A 65 -20.09 25.88 1.81
N PRO A 66 -18.75 25.84 2.03
CA PRO A 66 -18.13 24.79 2.83
C PRO A 66 -18.80 24.77 4.20
N ALA A 67 -19.21 23.58 4.65
CA ALA A 67 -19.66 23.40 6.02
C ALA A 67 -18.55 23.90 6.97
N PRO A 68 -18.88 24.61 8.07
CA PRO A 68 -17.87 25.02 9.03
C PRO A 68 -17.11 23.79 9.51
N ALA A 69 -15.77 23.88 9.51
CA ALA A 69 -14.93 22.82 10.04
C ALA A 69 -15.39 22.48 11.47
N PRO A 70 -15.58 21.20 11.83
CA PRO A 70 -15.95 20.83 13.19
C PRO A 70 -14.90 21.41 14.15
N ALA A 71 -15.37 21.96 15.27
CA ALA A 71 -14.47 22.47 16.31
C ALA A 71 -13.44 21.38 16.68
N PRO A 72 -12.16 21.73 16.89
CA PRO A 72 -11.14 20.75 17.25
C PRO A 72 -11.64 19.90 18.43
N ALA A 73 -11.59 18.58 18.27
CA ALA A 73 -11.81 17.71 19.41
C ALA A 73 -10.70 17.98 20.43
N GLY A 74 -10.93 17.69 21.72
CA GLY A 74 -9.80 17.61 22.66
C GLY A 74 -8.88 16.43 22.30
N PRO A 75 -7.61 16.43 22.77
CA PRO A 75 -6.74 15.25 22.69
C PRO A 75 -7.46 13.99 23.17
N SER A 76 -7.27 12.88 22.46
CA SER A 76 -8.01 11.64 22.72
C SER A 76 -7.13 10.42 22.45
N PRO A 77 -6.97 9.49 23.41
CA PRO A 77 -6.28 8.24 23.16
C PRO A 77 -7.16 7.24 22.39
N ALA A 78 -8.47 7.49 22.35
CA ALA A 78 -9.46 6.57 21.83
C ALA A 78 -9.12 6.14 20.41
N GLY A 79 -9.13 4.85 20.20
CA GLY A 79 -8.87 4.25 18.92
C GLY A 79 -7.40 4.13 18.54
N THR A 80 -6.47 4.38 19.46
CA THR A 80 -5.02 4.28 19.21
C THR A 80 -4.33 3.35 20.20
N THR A 81 -3.05 3.08 19.95
CA THR A 81 -2.23 2.31 20.88
C THR A 81 -2.01 3.00 22.23
N LEU A 82 -2.36 4.29 22.40
CA LEU A 82 -2.37 4.94 23.72
C LEU A 82 -3.47 4.37 24.63
N GLU A 83 -4.58 3.91 24.07
CA GLU A 83 -5.72 3.34 24.80
C GLU A 83 -5.52 1.83 25.01
N SER A 84 -5.26 1.09 23.94
CA SER A 84 -5.14 -0.36 23.98
C SER A 84 -4.33 -0.88 22.79
N VAL A 85 -3.70 -2.04 22.97
CA VAL A 85 -2.92 -2.74 21.95
C VAL A 85 -3.33 -4.21 21.96
N ALA A 86 -3.27 -4.88 20.81
CA ALA A 86 -3.47 -6.32 20.75
C ALA A 86 -2.47 -7.07 21.65
N ALA A 87 -2.99 -7.81 22.62
CA ALA A 87 -2.21 -8.67 23.50
C ALA A 87 -2.64 -10.14 23.37
N PRO A 88 -1.68 -11.08 23.34
CA PRO A 88 -2.00 -12.49 23.29
C PRO A 88 -2.62 -13.00 24.60
N ARG A 89 -3.55 -13.94 24.47
CA ARG A 89 -4.05 -14.74 25.58
C ARG A 89 -3.31 -16.07 25.64
N GLY A 90 -2.80 -16.41 26.82
CA GLY A 90 -1.97 -17.61 27.04
C GLY A 90 -0.49 -17.39 26.70
N THR A 91 0.34 -18.37 27.04
CA THR A 91 1.81 -18.28 26.95
C THR A 91 2.43 -19.22 25.92
N THR A 92 1.69 -20.22 25.44
CA THR A 92 2.20 -21.26 24.54
C THR A 92 1.23 -21.57 23.41
N GLY A 93 1.73 -22.11 22.30
CA GLY A 93 0.94 -22.54 21.15
C GLY A 93 0.33 -21.39 20.35
N TYR A 94 -0.73 -21.69 19.60
CA TYR A 94 -1.55 -20.67 18.93
C TYR A 94 -2.31 -19.85 19.96
N ARG A 95 -2.20 -18.53 19.88
CA ARG A 95 -2.75 -17.59 20.87
C ARG A 95 -3.74 -16.65 20.20
N ARG A 96 -4.96 -16.61 20.76
CA ARG A 96 -5.94 -15.59 20.38
C ARG A 96 -5.48 -14.23 20.90
N LEU A 97 -5.88 -13.17 20.21
CA LEU A 97 -5.62 -11.79 20.63
C LEU A 97 -6.79 -11.24 21.43
N ALA A 98 -6.51 -10.27 22.30
CA ALA A 98 -7.49 -9.52 23.06
C ALA A 98 -6.98 -8.08 23.28
N ALA A 99 -7.85 -7.21 23.77
CA ALA A 99 -7.42 -5.90 24.25
C ALA A 99 -6.39 -6.06 25.38
N GLY A 100 -5.24 -5.44 25.20
CA GLY A 100 -4.16 -5.32 26.18
C GLY A 100 -3.96 -3.88 26.63
N PRO A 101 -3.00 -3.66 27.54
CA PRO A 101 -2.66 -2.32 28.00
C PRO A 101 -2.13 -1.45 26.85
N GLY A 102 -2.54 -0.19 26.82
CA GLY A 102 -1.98 0.82 25.92
C GLY A 102 -0.48 1.05 26.16
N TRP A 103 0.20 1.58 25.14
CA TRP A 103 1.58 2.03 25.23
C TRP A 103 1.63 3.51 25.61
N PRO A 104 2.31 3.87 26.73
CA PRO A 104 2.42 5.26 27.15
C PRO A 104 3.25 6.07 26.15
N ARG A 105 3.06 7.39 26.15
CA ARG A 105 3.89 8.30 25.37
C ARG A 105 5.24 8.51 26.05
N VAL A 106 6.32 8.35 25.29
CA VAL A 106 7.70 8.64 25.70
C VAL A 106 8.12 10.01 25.14
N VAL A 107 8.63 10.89 26.00
CA VAL A 107 9.21 12.17 25.56
C VAL A 107 10.69 11.97 25.25
N ARG A 108 11.12 12.40 24.07
CA ARG A 108 12.49 12.26 23.54
C ARG A 108 13.11 13.64 23.35
N GLU A 109 14.11 13.95 24.16
CA GLU A 109 14.74 15.27 24.29
C GLU A 109 16.13 15.35 23.60
N GLU A 110 16.52 14.34 22.83
CA GLU A 110 17.88 14.21 22.26
C GLU A 110 18.26 15.36 21.31
N LEU A 111 17.31 15.94 20.58
CA LEU A 111 17.57 17.07 19.67
C LEU A 111 17.21 18.44 20.27
N ALA A 112 16.39 18.48 21.32
CA ALA A 112 16.10 19.69 22.10
C ALA A 112 15.44 19.34 23.45
N PRO A 113 15.69 20.13 24.52
CA PRO A 113 15.01 19.96 25.80
C PRO A 113 13.53 20.35 25.72
N ALA A 114 12.69 19.69 26.51
CA ALA A 114 11.27 19.97 26.62
C ALA A 114 11.01 21.21 27.48
N GLY A 115 10.43 22.25 26.90
CA GLY A 115 9.98 23.43 27.64
C GLY A 115 8.85 23.10 28.63
N ARG A 116 8.88 23.73 29.82
CA ARG A 116 7.89 23.50 30.89
C ARG A 116 6.46 23.94 30.55
N ARG A 117 6.31 24.90 29.62
CA ARG A 117 5.00 25.45 29.20
C ARG A 117 4.62 25.06 27.77
N ARG A 118 5.34 24.12 27.15
CA ARG A 118 5.14 23.75 25.74
C ARG A 118 3.73 23.21 25.48
N GLU A 119 3.14 22.51 26.45
CA GLU A 119 1.78 21.97 26.35
C GLU A 119 0.72 23.07 26.34
N GLU A 120 0.93 24.15 27.11
CA GLU A 120 0.04 25.31 27.19
C GLU A 120 0.16 26.23 25.96
N LYS A 121 1.36 26.31 25.37
CA LYS A 121 1.69 27.29 24.33
C LYS A 121 1.68 26.74 22.91
N ARG A 122 1.64 25.42 22.73
CA ARG A 122 1.82 24.83 21.41
C ARG A 122 0.74 25.23 20.44
N THR A 123 1.16 25.50 19.20
CA THR A 123 0.28 25.67 18.05
C THR A 123 0.48 24.50 17.11
N VAL A 124 -0.62 23.89 16.66
CA VAL A 124 -0.58 22.79 15.70
C VAL A 124 -0.22 23.35 14.33
N LEU A 125 0.77 22.73 13.69
CA LEU A 125 1.20 23.06 12.33
C LEU A 125 0.68 22.05 11.30
N LEU A 126 0.60 20.77 11.68
CA LEU A 126 0.12 19.69 10.84
C LEU A 126 -0.27 18.47 11.68
N SER A 127 -1.28 17.72 11.23
CA SER A 127 -1.64 16.40 11.77
C SER A 127 -1.96 15.46 10.60
N PHE A 128 -1.24 14.35 10.44
CA PHE A 128 -1.43 13.43 9.31
C PHE A 128 -1.24 11.97 9.71
N VAL A 129 -1.66 11.04 8.85
CA VAL A 129 -1.45 9.60 9.04
C VAL A 129 -0.35 9.10 8.11
N HIS A 130 0.56 8.27 8.62
CA HIS A 130 1.59 7.57 7.86
C HIS A 130 1.30 6.07 7.83
N LEU A 131 1.22 5.51 6.62
CA LEU A 131 1.12 4.09 6.32
C LEU A 131 2.33 3.67 5.48
N THR A 132 2.64 2.37 5.48
CA THR A 132 3.71 1.81 4.65
C THR A 132 3.58 0.30 4.56
N ASP A 133 4.13 -0.29 3.50
CA ASP A 133 4.28 -1.73 3.33
C ASP A 133 2.94 -2.44 3.55
N ALA A 134 1.94 -2.03 2.76
CA ALA A 134 0.60 -2.62 2.73
C ALA A 134 0.64 -4.06 2.18
N HIS A 135 1.50 -4.30 1.18
CA HIS A 135 1.62 -5.55 0.46
C HIS A 135 0.26 -6.17 0.12
N LEU A 136 -0.61 -5.42 -0.59
CA LEU A 136 -1.78 -6.07 -1.14
C LEU A 136 -1.33 -7.18 -2.08
N THR A 137 -1.72 -8.41 -1.73
CA THR A 137 -1.10 -9.62 -2.27
C THR A 137 -2.12 -10.41 -3.06
N ASP A 138 -1.84 -10.61 -4.35
CA ASP A 138 -2.46 -11.68 -5.13
C ASP A 138 -1.79 -13.01 -4.78
N VAL A 139 -2.37 -13.72 -3.81
CA VAL A 139 -1.86 -15.03 -3.36
C VAL A 139 -1.92 -16.12 -4.44
N GLN A 140 -2.59 -15.86 -5.56
CA GLN A 140 -2.73 -16.79 -6.69
C GLN A 140 -1.76 -16.46 -7.83
N HIS A 141 -1.02 -15.35 -7.71
CA HIS A 141 -0.11 -14.87 -8.73
C HIS A 141 1.00 -15.91 -9.05
N PRO A 142 1.26 -16.24 -10.33
CA PRO A 142 2.26 -17.23 -10.74
C PRO A 142 3.71 -16.92 -10.38
N VAL A 143 4.06 -15.63 -10.26
CA VAL A 143 5.43 -15.16 -9.99
C VAL A 143 5.64 -14.83 -8.50
N ARG A 144 4.94 -15.54 -7.63
CA ARG A 144 5.15 -15.45 -6.18
C ARG A 144 6.27 -16.40 -5.73
N PHE A 145 6.86 -16.11 -4.57
CA PHE A 145 8.03 -16.82 -4.05
C PHE A 145 7.71 -17.68 -2.82
N GLU A 146 6.46 -18.13 -2.66
CA GLU A 146 6.04 -18.85 -1.44
C GLU A 146 6.82 -20.14 -1.22
N TYR A 147 7.28 -20.78 -2.29
CA TYR A 147 8.08 -22.00 -2.25
C TYR A 147 9.45 -21.83 -1.57
N LEU A 148 9.93 -20.59 -1.40
CA LEU A 148 11.12 -20.31 -0.59
C LEU A 148 10.91 -20.64 0.89
N ARG A 149 9.64 -20.82 1.32
CA ARG A 149 9.27 -21.30 2.65
C ARG A 149 9.94 -22.60 3.05
N ALA A 150 10.32 -23.44 2.08
CA ALA A 150 11.07 -24.67 2.32
C ALA A 150 12.42 -24.43 3.04
N ALA A 151 12.98 -23.22 2.95
CA ALA A 151 14.22 -22.84 3.63
C ALA A 151 14.04 -21.71 4.66
N GLU A 152 12.98 -20.90 4.54
CA GLU A 152 12.70 -19.74 5.39
C GLU A 152 11.21 -19.66 5.73
N PRO A 153 10.77 -20.03 6.95
CA PRO A 153 9.36 -19.97 7.31
C PRO A 153 8.66 -18.65 6.96
N ARG A 154 9.38 -17.53 7.06
CA ARG A 154 8.86 -16.17 6.78
C ARG A 154 8.61 -15.84 5.30
N ALA A 155 9.13 -16.63 4.36
CA ALA A 155 8.96 -16.36 2.93
C ALA A 155 7.51 -16.54 2.44
N TRP A 156 6.64 -17.08 3.28
CA TRP A 156 5.19 -17.08 3.09
C TRP A 156 4.50 -16.99 4.44
N ARG A 157 3.45 -16.16 4.53
CA ARG A 157 2.72 -15.91 5.77
C ARG A 157 1.25 -16.36 5.67
N PRO A 158 0.70 -17.04 6.71
CA PRO A 158 -0.66 -17.57 6.71
C PRO A 158 -1.77 -16.55 6.42
N GLN A 159 -1.52 -15.27 6.73
CA GLN A 159 -2.50 -14.20 6.63
C GLN A 159 -2.54 -13.47 5.28
N GLU A 160 -1.67 -13.80 4.32
CA GLU A 160 -1.48 -12.98 3.09
C GLU A 160 -2.76 -12.85 2.23
N ALA A 161 -3.64 -13.86 2.25
CA ALA A 161 -4.93 -13.82 1.58
C ALA A 161 -5.91 -12.77 2.16
N LEU A 162 -5.61 -12.23 3.34
CA LEU A 162 -6.46 -11.28 4.07
C LEU A 162 -5.91 -9.85 4.07
N THR A 163 -4.85 -9.57 3.29
CA THR A 163 -4.20 -8.24 3.21
C THR A 163 -5.19 -7.12 2.86
N VAL A 164 -6.09 -7.34 1.90
CA VAL A 164 -7.14 -6.37 1.53
C VAL A 164 -8.10 -6.09 2.68
N HIS A 165 -8.53 -7.13 3.40
CA HIS A 165 -9.39 -6.98 4.59
C HIS A 165 -8.69 -6.18 5.70
N GLY A 166 -7.40 -6.46 5.91
CA GLY A 166 -6.55 -5.73 6.83
C GLY A 166 -6.47 -4.24 6.51
N LEU A 167 -6.20 -3.89 5.25
CA LEU A 167 -6.10 -2.49 4.82
C LEU A 167 -7.44 -1.77 4.91
N VAL A 168 -8.54 -2.38 4.47
CA VAL A 168 -9.89 -1.80 4.60
C VAL A 168 -10.19 -1.48 6.07
N SER A 169 -9.88 -2.40 6.99
CA SER A 169 -10.07 -2.15 8.40
C SER A 169 -9.15 -1.07 8.98
N MET A 170 -7.96 -0.87 8.41
CA MET A 170 -7.09 0.25 8.77
C MET A 170 -7.67 1.59 8.28
N VAL A 171 -8.24 1.62 7.08
CA VAL A 171 -8.96 2.81 6.55
C VAL A 171 -10.16 3.15 7.44
N GLU A 172 -10.95 2.15 7.84
CA GLU A 172 -12.05 2.32 8.80
C GLU A 172 -11.56 2.93 10.12
N ARG A 173 -10.41 2.47 10.62
CA ARG A 173 -9.82 3.02 11.84
C ARG A 173 -9.50 4.49 11.67
N ILE A 174 -8.80 4.84 10.59
CA ILE A 174 -8.35 6.22 10.33
C ILE A 174 -9.56 7.15 10.27
N ASN A 175 -10.61 6.75 9.56
CA ASN A 175 -11.85 7.53 9.47
C ASN A 175 -12.58 7.69 10.80
N ALA A 176 -12.42 6.75 11.73
CA ALA A 176 -13.02 6.79 13.05
C ALA A 176 -12.24 7.65 14.06
N LEU A 177 -11.01 8.06 13.74
CA LEU A 177 -10.24 8.95 14.61
C LEU A 177 -10.89 10.34 14.66
N ARG A 178 -11.03 10.89 15.88
CA ARG A 178 -11.62 12.23 16.09
C ARG A 178 -10.69 13.37 15.68
N GLY A 179 -9.42 13.07 15.42
CA GLY A 179 -8.33 14.01 15.17
C GLY A 179 -6.99 13.43 15.62
N GLY A 180 -5.98 14.28 15.68
CA GLY A 180 -4.65 13.98 16.22
C GLY A 180 -4.74 13.56 17.70
N PRO A 181 -4.19 12.41 18.11
CA PRO A 181 -4.29 11.94 19.49
C PRO A 181 -3.65 12.87 20.53
N ALA A 182 -2.61 13.62 20.16
CA ALA A 182 -1.90 14.53 21.06
C ALA A 182 -2.56 15.91 21.18
N THR A 183 -3.15 16.40 20.10
CA THR A 183 -3.58 17.81 19.98
C THR A 183 -5.07 17.96 19.72
N GLY A 184 -5.72 16.91 19.22
CA GLY A 184 -7.12 16.92 18.80
C GLY A 184 -7.37 17.65 17.47
N ALA A 185 -6.31 18.10 16.79
CA ALA A 185 -6.42 18.74 15.49
C ALA A 185 -6.99 17.78 14.41
N PRO A 186 -7.76 18.28 13.43
CA PRO A 186 -8.19 17.47 12.30
C PRO A 186 -7.01 16.78 11.60
N LEU A 187 -7.23 15.58 11.06
CA LEU A 187 -6.24 14.91 10.22
C LEU A 187 -6.27 15.55 8.82
N ASP A 188 -5.14 16.13 8.40
CA ASP A 188 -5.01 16.91 7.18
C ASP A 188 -4.84 16.03 5.93
N PHE A 189 -4.11 14.92 6.05
CA PHE A 189 -3.93 13.93 4.98
C PHE A 189 -3.43 12.58 5.51
N ALA A 190 -3.39 11.57 4.64
CA ALA A 190 -2.63 10.34 4.82
C ALA A 190 -1.49 10.23 3.80
N MET A 191 -0.38 9.58 4.18
CA MET A 191 0.78 9.33 3.33
C MET A 191 1.11 7.85 3.38
N THR A 192 1.24 7.21 2.22
CA THR A 192 1.88 5.89 2.12
C THR A 192 3.31 6.02 1.64
N THR A 193 4.25 5.31 2.28
CA THR A 193 5.66 5.27 1.85
C THR A 193 6.04 4.02 1.04
N GLY A 194 5.12 3.52 0.20
CA GLY A 194 5.43 2.46 -0.77
C GLY A 194 5.27 1.04 -0.25
N ASP A 195 5.55 0.08 -1.13
CA ASP A 195 5.18 -1.33 -1.00
C ASP A 195 3.68 -1.46 -0.75
N ASN A 196 2.92 -0.72 -1.55
CA ASN A 196 1.46 -0.72 -1.53
C ASN A 196 0.92 -2.05 -2.09
N THR A 197 1.62 -2.60 -3.07
CA THR A 197 1.40 -3.91 -3.69
C THR A 197 2.50 -4.89 -3.30
N ASP A 198 2.34 -6.18 -3.64
CA ASP A 198 3.33 -7.22 -3.30
C ASP A 198 4.16 -7.67 -4.49
N ASN A 199 3.58 -7.75 -5.68
CA ASN A 199 4.24 -8.35 -6.83
C ASN A 199 4.18 -7.50 -8.10
N ASN A 200 3.99 -6.18 -7.95
CA ASN A 200 3.78 -5.20 -9.02
C ASN A 200 2.85 -5.78 -10.10
N CYS A 201 1.56 -5.87 -9.81
CA CYS A 201 0.58 -6.24 -10.84
C CYS A 201 -0.65 -5.34 -10.83
N ARG A 202 -1.31 -5.25 -11.99
CA ARG A 202 -2.48 -4.39 -12.17
C ARG A 202 -3.59 -4.66 -11.16
N ALA A 203 -3.91 -5.92 -10.88
CA ALA A 203 -4.95 -6.28 -9.90
C ALA A 203 -4.65 -5.72 -8.50
N GLU A 204 -3.41 -5.87 -8.01
CA GLU A 204 -3.01 -5.36 -6.69
C GLU A 204 -3.06 -3.83 -6.63
N VAL A 205 -2.62 -3.14 -7.71
CA VAL A 205 -2.70 -1.68 -7.82
C VAL A 205 -4.16 -1.21 -7.80
N GLU A 206 -5.05 -1.86 -8.56
CA GLU A 206 -6.48 -1.56 -8.57
C GLU A 206 -7.11 -1.79 -7.18
N TRP A 207 -6.73 -2.86 -6.47
CA TRP A 207 -7.20 -3.11 -5.10
C TRP A 207 -6.72 -2.04 -4.12
N PHE A 208 -5.46 -1.60 -4.24
CA PHE A 208 -4.88 -0.58 -3.38
C PHE A 208 -5.59 0.76 -3.57
N LEU A 209 -5.70 1.22 -4.82
CA LEU A 209 -6.37 2.46 -5.17
C LEU A 209 -7.83 2.45 -4.74
N THR A 210 -8.55 1.34 -4.95
CA THR A 210 -9.94 1.20 -4.51
C THR A 210 -10.07 1.15 -2.98
N ALA A 211 -9.12 0.52 -2.27
CA ALA A 211 -9.13 0.48 -0.81
C ALA A 211 -8.95 1.88 -0.23
N MET A 212 -8.01 2.66 -0.77
CA MET A 212 -7.69 4.01 -0.29
C MET A 212 -8.73 5.05 -0.68
N SER A 213 -9.35 4.93 -1.86
CA SER A 213 -10.29 5.92 -2.37
C SER A 213 -11.77 5.55 -2.21
N GLY A 214 -12.03 4.29 -1.84
CA GLY A 214 -13.36 3.75 -1.60
C GLY A 214 -13.95 3.06 -2.82
N GLY A 215 -14.77 2.04 -2.58
CA GLY A 215 -15.40 1.27 -3.64
C GLY A 215 -15.43 -0.23 -3.37
N ARG A 216 -15.85 -0.99 -4.39
CA ARG A 216 -15.98 -2.44 -4.31
C ARG A 216 -14.71 -3.11 -4.79
N ILE A 217 -14.21 -4.05 -3.99
CA ILE A 217 -13.00 -4.81 -4.27
C ILE A 217 -13.38 -6.28 -4.38
N THR A 218 -12.80 -6.99 -5.32
CA THR A 218 -12.82 -8.45 -5.36
C THR A 218 -11.36 -8.91 -5.39
N PRO A 219 -10.79 -9.32 -4.24
CA PRO A 219 -9.41 -9.74 -4.11
C PRO A 219 -9.21 -11.16 -4.67
N ASN A 220 -9.54 -11.33 -5.95
CA ASN A 220 -9.45 -12.60 -6.67
C ASN A 220 -8.88 -12.37 -8.07
N THR A 221 -8.01 -13.28 -8.50
CA THR A 221 -7.48 -13.38 -9.85
C THR A 221 -7.51 -14.85 -10.29
N GLY A 222 -7.47 -15.13 -11.58
CA GLY A 222 -7.57 -16.49 -12.10
C GLY A 222 -9.02 -16.96 -12.13
N ASP A 223 -9.31 -18.14 -11.57
CA ASP A 223 -10.66 -18.71 -11.58
C ASP A 223 -11.61 -17.93 -10.65
N PRO A 224 -12.69 -17.29 -11.18
CA PRO A 224 -13.65 -16.57 -10.35
C PRO A 224 -14.42 -17.46 -9.36
N GLY A 225 -14.51 -18.78 -9.62
CA GLY A 225 -15.20 -19.74 -8.78
C GLY A 225 -14.28 -20.61 -7.91
N GLY A 226 -12.96 -20.43 -8.01
CA GLY A 226 -11.96 -21.27 -7.37
C GLY A 226 -10.96 -20.49 -6.52
N TYR A 227 -10.07 -21.24 -5.86
CA TYR A 227 -8.89 -20.70 -5.20
C TYR A 227 -7.67 -21.50 -5.66
N GLU A 228 -6.72 -20.81 -6.28
CA GLU A 228 -5.52 -21.37 -6.91
C GLU A 228 -4.24 -20.99 -6.14
N GLY A 229 -4.35 -20.56 -4.88
CA GLY A 229 -3.20 -20.24 -4.03
C GLY A 229 -2.61 -21.48 -3.33
N VAL A 230 -1.49 -21.30 -2.63
CA VAL A 230 -0.79 -22.42 -1.95
C VAL A 230 -1.58 -23.04 -0.79
N GLN A 231 -2.57 -22.32 -0.25
CA GLN A 231 -3.41 -22.74 0.88
C GLN A 231 -4.47 -23.81 0.54
N ASP A 232 -4.64 -24.17 -0.74
CA ASP A 232 -5.46 -25.34 -1.17
C ASP A 232 -4.63 -26.32 -2.01
N SER A 233 -3.32 -26.36 -1.79
CA SER A 233 -2.39 -27.15 -2.61
C SER A 233 -2.25 -28.63 -2.21
N GLY A 234 -2.75 -29.05 -1.06
CA GLY A 234 -2.45 -30.39 -0.53
C GLY A 234 -0.99 -30.59 -0.06
N LEU A 235 -0.16 -29.54 -0.01
CA LEU A 235 1.24 -29.62 0.41
C LEU A 235 1.39 -29.32 1.91
N PRO A 236 2.06 -30.17 2.72
CA PRO A 236 2.24 -29.94 4.17
C PRO A 236 3.20 -28.78 4.50
N LEU A 237 3.77 -28.13 3.48
CA LEU A 237 4.61 -26.93 3.57
C LEU A 237 3.81 -25.68 4.00
N TYR A 238 2.52 -25.64 3.69
CA TYR A 238 1.63 -24.50 3.91
C TYR A 238 0.49 -24.84 4.86
N TRP A 239 -0.14 -23.80 5.42
CA TRP A 239 -1.38 -23.95 6.18
C TRP A 239 -2.58 -24.07 5.23
N HIS A 240 -3.43 -25.06 5.50
CA HIS A 240 -4.66 -25.34 4.76
C HIS A 240 -5.86 -25.05 5.66
N PRO A 241 -6.47 -23.85 5.56
CA PRO A 241 -7.58 -23.45 6.44
C PRO A 241 -8.84 -24.29 6.20
N GLU A 242 -9.06 -24.79 4.98
CA GLU A 242 -10.25 -25.57 4.61
C GLU A 242 -10.14 -27.05 5.00
N LYS A 243 -8.96 -27.64 4.79
CA LYS A 243 -8.70 -29.07 4.93
C LYS A 243 -7.36 -29.28 5.65
N PRO A 244 -7.35 -29.36 6.99
CA PRO A 244 -6.12 -29.42 7.76
C PRO A 244 -5.24 -30.62 7.35
N LEU A 245 -3.96 -30.34 7.14
CA LEU A 245 -2.95 -31.37 6.84
C LEU A 245 -1.98 -31.52 8.02
N ASP A 246 -1.41 -32.72 8.16
CA ASP A 246 -0.33 -32.95 9.12
C ASP A 246 0.96 -32.28 8.63
N GLY A 247 1.19 -31.06 9.10
CA GLY A 247 2.29 -30.20 8.67
C GLY A 247 2.81 -29.29 9.79
N ILE A 248 3.75 -28.41 9.43
CA ILE A 248 4.37 -27.45 10.37
C ILE A 248 3.31 -26.56 11.01
N ASP A 249 2.43 -25.98 10.20
CA ASP A 249 1.40 -25.06 10.68
C ASP A 249 0.36 -25.71 11.61
N ARG A 250 -0.05 -26.95 11.34
CA ARG A 250 -0.93 -27.71 12.24
C ARG A 250 -0.27 -27.98 13.58
N ARG A 251 1.04 -28.29 13.59
CA ARG A 251 1.81 -28.45 14.84
C ARG A 251 2.02 -27.12 15.58
N HIS A 252 2.06 -26.00 14.87
CA HIS A 252 2.02 -24.66 15.46
C HIS A 252 0.62 -24.27 15.98
N GLY A 253 -0.40 -25.08 15.70
CA GLY A 253 -1.76 -24.88 16.21
C GLY A 253 -2.62 -23.94 15.36
N LEU A 254 -2.26 -23.69 14.11
CA LEU A 254 -3.10 -22.87 13.23
C LEU A 254 -4.49 -23.51 13.05
N PRO A 255 -5.56 -22.71 13.11
CA PRO A 255 -6.92 -23.23 13.21
C PRO A 255 -7.43 -23.84 11.89
N HIS A 256 -8.41 -24.72 12.01
CA HIS A 256 -9.29 -25.11 10.91
C HIS A 256 -10.38 -24.03 10.76
N LEU A 257 -10.45 -23.40 9.59
CA LEU A 257 -11.35 -22.30 9.28
C LEU A 257 -12.04 -22.58 7.93
N PRO A 258 -13.07 -23.44 7.92
CA PRO A 258 -13.79 -23.76 6.70
C PRO A 258 -14.50 -22.52 6.14
N GLY A 259 -14.44 -22.32 4.83
CA GLY A 259 -14.97 -21.18 4.09
C GLY A 259 -14.04 -19.96 4.04
N LEU A 260 -12.90 -19.98 4.76
CA LEU A 260 -11.99 -18.84 4.82
C LEU A 260 -11.50 -18.42 3.44
N LEU A 261 -11.08 -19.34 2.57
CA LEU A 261 -10.47 -18.99 1.28
C LEU A 261 -11.50 -18.37 0.34
N GLY A 262 -12.72 -18.91 0.30
CA GLY A 262 -13.82 -18.33 -0.47
C GLY A 262 -14.27 -16.96 0.05
N ALA A 263 -14.24 -16.76 1.37
CA ALA A 263 -14.52 -15.45 1.97
C ALA A 263 -13.38 -14.45 1.72
N ALA A 264 -12.13 -14.90 1.78
CA ALA A 264 -10.93 -14.10 1.55
C ALA A 264 -10.83 -13.57 0.12
N THR A 265 -11.31 -14.32 -0.88
CA THR A 265 -11.40 -13.88 -2.29
C THR A 265 -12.76 -13.26 -2.65
N GLY A 266 -13.68 -13.22 -1.69
CA GLY A 266 -15.02 -12.68 -1.85
C GLY A 266 -15.05 -11.16 -2.00
N ARG A 267 -16.11 -10.64 -2.62
CA ARG A 267 -16.29 -9.19 -2.78
C ARG A 267 -16.50 -8.50 -1.43
N LEU A 268 -15.80 -7.39 -1.21
CA LEU A 268 -15.98 -6.47 -0.07
C LEU A 268 -16.06 -5.01 -0.56
N THR A 269 -16.41 -4.10 0.36
CA THR A 269 -16.46 -2.65 0.09
C THR A 269 -15.52 -1.93 1.04
N SER A 270 -14.63 -1.10 0.52
CA SER A 270 -13.87 -0.14 1.31
C SER A 270 -14.65 1.16 1.44
N PRO A 271 -14.70 1.80 2.61
CA PRO A 271 -15.23 3.15 2.73
C PRO A 271 -14.34 4.20 2.04
N GLY A 272 -13.08 3.88 1.75
CA GLY A 272 -12.07 4.86 1.34
C GLY A 272 -11.67 5.77 2.50
N LEU A 273 -10.53 6.43 2.40
CA LEU A 273 -10.14 7.46 3.36
C LEU A 273 -11.09 8.65 3.24
N GLY A 274 -11.46 9.23 4.37
CA GLY A 274 -12.24 10.48 4.45
C GLY A 274 -11.37 11.74 4.38
N ILE A 275 -10.05 11.57 4.25
CA ILE A 275 -9.06 12.65 4.18
C ILE A 275 -8.22 12.52 2.90
N PRO A 276 -7.63 13.62 2.39
CA PRO A 276 -6.72 13.55 1.26
C PRO A 276 -5.58 12.57 1.49
N TRP A 277 -5.03 11.98 0.44
CA TRP A 277 -3.89 11.07 0.59
C TRP A 277 -2.88 11.14 -0.54
N TYR A 278 -1.64 10.78 -0.20
CA TYR A 278 -0.45 10.85 -1.07
C TYR A 278 0.30 9.51 -1.08
N SER A 279 1.04 9.24 -2.16
CA SER A 279 1.70 7.95 -2.38
C SER A 279 3.16 8.06 -2.81
N THR A 280 4.06 7.44 -2.05
CA THR A 280 5.41 7.08 -2.53
C THR A 280 5.40 5.66 -3.09
N VAL A 281 6.25 5.42 -4.10
CA VAL A 281 6.52 4.09 -4.66
C VAL A 281 7.53 3.31 -3.82
N GLY A 282 7.31 2.01 -3.62
CA GLY A 282 8.27 1.05 -3.05
C GLY A 282 8.79 0.03 -4.06
N ASN A 283 9.75 -0.81 -3.65
CA ASN A 283 10.33 -1.79 -4.57
C ASN A 283 9.32 -2.88 -4.99
N HIS A 284 8.35 -3.23 -4.16
CA HIS A 284 7.28 -4.17 -4.53
C HIS A 284 6.23 -3.55 -5.48
N ASP A 285 6.19 -2.22 -5.58
CA ASP A 285 5.29 -1.52 -6.51
C ASP A 285 5.80 -1.48 -7.94
N ASN A 286 7.10 -1.71 -8.17
CA ASN A 286 7.70 -1.64 -9.50
C ASN A 286 8.57 -2.83 -9.90
N LEU A 287 9.03 -3.66 -8.95
CA LEU A 287 9.82 -4.85 -9.24
C LEU A 287 8.99 -6.12 -9.15
N VAL A 288 9.39 -7.14 -9.92
CA VAL A 288 8.85 -8.49 -9.83
C VAL A 288 9.19 -9.07 -8.46
N GLY A 289 8.17 -9.28 -7.63
CA GLY A 289 8.28 -9.74 -6.24
C GLY A 289 9.18 -8.86 -5.38
N GLY A 290 9.30 -7.57 -5.71
CA GLY A 290 10.13 -6.62 -4.99
C GLY A 290 11.65 -6.77 -5.20
N HIS A 291 12.10 -7.60 -6.15
CA HIS A 291 13.52 -7.96 -6.26
C HIS A 291 14.13 -7.76 -7.66
N TYR A 292 13.34 -7.95 -8.71
CA TYR A 292 13.87 -8.01 -10.08
C TYR A 292 13.24 -6.98 -10.99
N ALA A 293 14.03 -6.40 -11.88
CA ALA A 293 13.51 -5.61 -12.97
C ALA A 293 12.50 -6.42 -13.79
N VAL A 294 11.46 -5.74 -14.28
CA VAL A 294 10.45 -6.36 -15.13
C VAL A 294 11.09 -6.85 -16.44
N ASP A 295 10.95 -8.15 -16.73
CA ASP A 295 11.45 -8.82 -17.93
C ASP A 295 10.26 -9.50 -18.65
N PRO A 296 10.27 -9.59 -20.01
CA PRO A 296 9.20 -10.25 -20.76
C PRO A 296 8.88 -11.67 -20.29
N TYR A 297 9.88 -12.44 -19.84
CA TYR A 297 9.66 -13.78 -19.31
C TYR A 297 8.76 -13.78 -18.06
N PHE A 298 9.00 -12.84 -17.13
CA PHE A 298 8.19 -12.75 -15.92
C PHE A 298 6.80 -12.18 -16.21
N ALA A 299 6.69 -11.22 -17.14
CA ALA A 299 5.39 -10.72 -17.59
C ALA A 299 4.53 -11.82 -18.24
N GLU A 300 5.11 -12.66 -19.10
CA GLU A 300 4.43 -13.82 -19.70
C GLU A 300 4.01 -14.85 -18.64
N LEU A 301 4.88 -15.12 -17.66
CA LEU A 301 4.58 -16.06 -16.58
C LEU A 301 3.45 -15.54 -15.67
N ALA A 302 3.46 -14.25 -15.34
CA ALA A 302 2.49 -13.60 -14.45
C ALA A 302 1.05 -13.76 -14.93
N VAL A 303 0.81 -13.61 -16.23
CA VAL A 303 -0.53 -13.76 -16.83
C VAL A 303 -0.84 -15.19 -17.27
N GLY A 304 0.12 -16.10 -17.17
CA GLY A 304 0.06 -17.46 -17.72
C GLY A 304 -0.66 -18.48 -16.84
N ASP A 305 -0.60 -19.75 -17.26
CA ASP A 305 -1.30 -20.88 -16.65
C ASP A 305 -0.41 -21.77 -15.76
N ARG A 306 0.79 -21.32 -15.38
CA ARG A 306 1.77 -22.17 -14.65
C ARG A 306 2.30 -21.49 -13.41
N LYS A 307 2.07 -22.09 -12.23
CA LYS A 307 2.60 -21.62 -10.94
C LYS A 307 3.42 -22.72 -10.25
N LEU A 308 4.56 -22.36 -9.66
CA LEU A 308 5.39 -23.27 -8.85
C LEU A 308 4.98 -23.16 -7.38
N TYR A 309 4.76 -24.29 -6.71
CA TYR A 309 4.25 -24.32 -5.33
C TYR A 309 5.29 -24.84 -4.33
N GLU A 310 6.29 -25.59 -4.76
CA GLU A 310 7.28 -26.17 -3.87
C GLU A 310 8.63 -26.26 -4.54
N LEU A 311 9.67 -26.23 -3.72
CA LEU A 311 11.05 -26.30 -4.12
C LEU A 311 11.82 -27.12 -3.06
N PRO A 312 12.82 -27.93 -3.44
CA PRO A 312 13.70 -28.56 -2.45
C PRO A 312 14.37 -27.52 -1.56
N ALA A 313 14.49 -27.80 -0.27
CA ALA A 313 14.99 -26.84 0.73
C ALA A 313 16.39 -26.28 0.38
N ALA A 314 17.27 -27.09 -0.19
CA ALA A 314 18.61 -26.64 -0.61
C ALA A 314 18.55 -25.61 -1.74
N GLU A 315 17.67 -25.82 -2.73
CA GLU A 315 17.46 -24.89 -3.83
C GLU A 315 16.77 -23.60 -3.34
N ALA A 316 15.79 -23.72 -2.43
CA ALA A 316 15.16 -22.57 -1.79
C ALA A 316 16.17 -21.73 -1.00
N ALA A 317 17.07 -22.37 -0.25
CA ALA A 317 18.13 -21.69 0.49
C ALA A 317 19.11 -20.97 -0.45
N ALA A 318 19.51 -21.60 -1.56
CA ALA A 318 20.38 -20.99 -2.56
C ALA A 318 19.72 -19.79 -3.25
N MET A 319 18.43 -19.91 -3.60
CA MET A 319 17.69 -18.82 -4.22
C MET A 319 17.50 -17.63 -3.26
N ARG A 320 17.18 -17.90 -1.98
CA ARG A 320 17.14 -16.86 -0.94
C ARG A 320 18.48 -16.16 -0.78
N ALA A 321 19.59 -16.90 -0.75
CA ALA A 321 20.92 -16.30 -0.66
C ALA A 321 21.23 -15.39 -1.87
N SER A 322 20.79 -15.79 -3.08
CA SER A 322 20.91 -14.97 -4.29
C SER A 322 20.09 -13.67 -4.20
N ILE A 323 18.85 -13.73 -3.68
CA ILE A 323 18.00 -12.55 -3.46
C ILE A 323 18.67 -11.61 -2.45
N SER A 324 19.10 -12.13 -1.29
CA SER A 324 19.74 -11.33 -0.25
C SER A 324 21.05 -10.67 -0.71
N ALA A 325 21.80 -11.31 -1.61
CA ALA A 325 23.00 -10.69 -2.19
C ALA A 325 22.66 -9.49 -3.09
N GLY A 326 21.46 -9.47 -3.70
CA GLY A 326 21.00 -8.42 -4.60
C GLY A 326 21.86 -8.28 -5.86
N THR A 327 22.50 -9.36 -6.30
CA THR A 327 23.39 -9.36 -7.49
C THR A 327 22.69 -9.83 -8.76
N ASP A 328 21.58 -10.57 -8.65
CA ASP A 328 20.79 -11.03 -9.80
C ASP A 328 19.65 -10.07 -10.11
N THR A 329 19.96 -8.84 -10.52
CA THR A 329 18.99 -7.75 -10.67
C THR A 329 17.89 -8.01 -11.70
N ARG A 330 18.15 -8.91 -12.66
CA ARG A 330 17.21 -9.29 -13.74
C ARG A 330 16.60 -10.68 -13.58
N GLY A 331 16.82 -11.36 -12.45
CA GLY A 331 16.22 -12.66 -12.17
C GLY A 331 16.68 -13.78 -13.11
N SER A 332 17.92 -13.74 -13.61
CA SER A 332 18.46 -14.78 -14.49
C SER A 332 18.55 -16.14 -13.78
N ALA A 333 18.91 -16.15 -12.49
CA ALA A 333 18.92 -17.38 -11.69
C ALA A 333 17.49 -17.87 -11.45
N LEU A 334 16.56 -16.98 -11.10
CA LEU A 334 15.15 -17.31 -10.94
C LEU A 334 14.56 -17.90 -12.24
N ARG A 335 14.83 -17.29 -13.39
CA ARG A 335 14.39 -17.80 -14.71
C ARG A 335 14.93 -19.20 -15.00
N ARG A 336 16.21 -19.47 -14.69
CA ARG A 336 16.78 -20.82 -14.84
C ARG A 336 16.09 -21.83 -13.92
N LEU A 337 15.85 -21.45 -12.67
CA LEU A 337 15.15 -22.28 -11.68
C LEU A 337 13.74 -22.63 -12.15
N LEU A 338 12.93 -21.63 -12.54
CA LEU A 338 11.56 -21.84 -12.99
C LEU A 338 11.48 -22.70 -14.26
N ARG A 339 12.43 -22.54 -15.20
CA ARG A 339 12.53 -23.41 -16.38
C ARG A 339 12.92 -24.84 -16.01
N GLY A 340 13.83 -25.02 -15.08
CA GLY A 340 14.23 -26.33 -14.55
C GLY A 340 13.06 -27.09 -13.92
N HIS A 341 12.15 -26.37 -13.25
CA HIS A 341 10.96 -26.92 -12.59
C HIS A 341 9.67 -26.82 -13.42
N ALA A 342 9.73 -26.50 -14.72
CA ALA A 342 8.53 -26.31 -15.55
C ALA A 342 7.59 -27.54 -15.63
N ARG A 343 8.13 -28.75 -15.39
CA ARG A 343 7.34 -29.99 -15.29
C ARG A 343 6.65 -30.19 -13.94
N ARG A 344 7.09 -29.47 -12.90
CA ARG A 344 6.56 -29.51 -11.53
C ARG A 344 5.61 -28.36 -11.22
N THR A 345 5.51 -27.36 -12.10
CA THR A 345 4.50 -26.31 -11.98
C THR A 345 3.10 -26.89 -12.14
N ARG A 346 2.15 -26.35 -11.38
CA ARG A 346 0.74 -26.69 -11.47
C ARG A 346 0.03 -25.78 -12.46
N THR A 347 -1.08 -26.28 -12.99
CA THR A 347 -1.95 -25.45 -13.83
C THR A 347 -2.76 -24.52 -12.94
N VAL A 348 -2.78 -23.25 -13.31
CA VAL A 348 -3.65 -22.21 -12.75
C VAL A 348 -4.35 -21.50 -13.90
N THR A 349 -5.39 -20.74 -13.62
CA THR A 349 -6.14 -20.02 -14.64
C THR A 349 -5.36 -18.77 -15.07
N PRO A 350 -5.08 -18.59 -16.39
CA PRO A 350 -4.52 -17.35 -16.91
C PRO A 350 -5.36 -16.15 -16.55
N ASP A 351 -4.71 -15.05 -16.19
CA ASP A 351 -5.40 -13.80 -15.87
C ASP A 351 -4.59 -12.58 -16.34
N PRO A 352 -5.10 -11.79 -17.31
CA PRO A 352 -4.44 -10.57 -17.75
C PRO A 352 -4.45 -9.44 -16.70
N ALA A 353 -5.16 -9.56 -15.59
CA ALA A 353 -5.08 -8.64 -14.46
C ALA A 353 -3.77 -8.77 -13.68
N ARG A 354 -3.05 -9.88 -13.85
CA ARG A 354 -1.72 -10.11 -13.25
C ARG A 354 -0.56 -9.47 -14.01
N VAL A 355 -0.85 -8.70 -15.06
CA VAL A 355 0.20 -8.04 -15.85
C VAL A 355 0.99 -7.05 -14.97
N PRO A 356 2.33 -7.07 -15.01
CA PRO A 356 3.12 -6.10 -14.28
C PRO A 356 3.03 -4.71 -14.92
N LEU A 357 3.06 -3.67 -14.08
CA LEU A 357 3.03 -2.29 -14.55
C LEU A 357 4.44 -1.72 -14.69
N THR A 358 4.61 -0.84 -15.66
CA THR A 358 5.75 0.06 -15.71
C THR A 358 5.58 1.20 -14.70
N ASN A 359 6.67 1.87 -14.32
CA ASN A 359 6.62 3.08 -13.47
C ASN A 359 5.63 4.13 -13.99
N ARG A 360 5.59 4.33 -15.31
CA ARG A 360 4.64 5.25 -15.94
C ARG A 360 3.20 4.80 -15.71
N GLN A 361 2.89 3.53 -15.97
CA GLN A 361 1.53 2.99 -15.79
C GLN A 361 1.09 3.01 -14.33
N TYR A 362 2.01 2.78 -13.39
CA TYR A 362 1.73 2.91 -11.95
C TYR A 362 1.30 4.35 -11.60
N ALA A 363 2.06 5.36 -12.05
CA ALA A 363 1.70 6.75 -11.83
C ALA A 363 0.44 7.19 -12.60
N GLU A 364 0.22 6.68 -13.82
CA GLU A 364 -1.01 6.89 -14.60
C GLU A 364 -2.24 6.36 -13.87
N ALA A 365 -2.15 5.19 -13.22
CA ALA A 365 -3.25 4.62 -12.46
C ALA A 365 -3.71 5.55 -11.31
N HIS A 366 -2.80 6.29 -10.69
CA HIS A 366 -3.13 7.26 -9.65
C HIS A 366 -3.85 8.50 -10.20
N LEU A 367 -3.72 8.81 -11.49
CA LEU A 367 -4.41 9.93 -12.15
C LEU A 367 -5.83 9.59 -12.59
N ASP A 368 -6.26 8.33 -12.50
CA ASP A 368 -7.61 7.94 -12.88
C ASP A 368 -8.64 8.66 -11.97
N PRO A 369 -9.59 9.44 -12.54
CA PRO A 369 -10.62 10.11 -11.77
C PRO A 369 -11.44 9.18 -10.87
N ALA A 370 -11.57 7.89 -11.21
CA ALA A 370 -12.24 6.89 -10.40
C ALA A 370 -11.61 6.71 -9.02
N TYR A 371 -10.32 7.03 -8.87
CA TYR A 371 -9.58 6.89 -7.63
C TYR A 371 -9.28 8.22 -6.93
N THR A 372 -9.84 9.35 -7.38
CA THR A 372 -9.52 10.65 -6.76
C THR A 372 -9.91 10.70 -5.29
N GLY A 373 -11.07 10.13 -4.90
CA GLY A 373 -11.56 10.20 -3.51
C GLY A 373 -11.59 11.65 -2.98
N PRO A 374 -11.17 11.89 -1.72
CA PRO A 374 -10.99 13.25 -1.18
C PRO A 374 -9.83 14.05 -1.81
N GLY A 375 -9.06 13.44 -2.72
CA GLY A 375 -7.95 14.04 -3.43
C GLY A 375 -6.60 13.99 -2.70
N PRO A 376 -5.62 14.78 -3.17
CA PRO A 376 -5.65 15.46 -4.46
C PRO A 376 -5.67 14.45 -5.62
N ALA A 377 -6.19 14.86 -6.78
CA ALA A 377 -6.08 14.03 -7.98
C ALA A 377 -4.61 13.66 -8.25
N GLY A 378 -4.34 12.39 -8.53
CA GLY A 378 -2.97 11.89 -8.73
C GLY A 378 -2.22 11.52 -7.45
N HIS A 379 -2.73 11.89 -6.27
CA HIS A 379 -2.13 11.52 -4.97
C HIS A 379 -0.63 11.84 -4.87
N GLY A 380 -0.23 12.96 -5.47
CA GLY A 380 1.17 13.42 -5.57
C GLY A 380 1.76 13.33 -6.97
N TYR A 381 1.30 12.39 -7.79
CA TYR A 381 1.67 12.32 -9.21
C TYR A 381 0.86 13.32 -10.03
N THR A 382 1.47 13.80 -11.11
CA THR A 382 0.87 14.71 -12.09
C THR A 382 1.06 14.17 -13.51
N ALA A 383 0.26 14.66 -14.46
CA ALA A 383 0.43 14.33 -15.88
C ALA A 383 1.86 14.65 -16.39
N GLU A 384 2.48 15.71 -15.87
CA GLU A 384 3.87 16.06 -16.14
C GLU A 384 4.84 15.00 -15.61
N SER A 385 4.70 14.60 -14.33
CA SER A 385 5.55 13.56 -13.75
C SER A 385 5.41 12.21 -14.49
N VAL A 386 4.21 11.89 -14.96
CA VAL A 386 3.94 10.70 -15.80
C VAL A 386 4.65 10.78 -17.15
N ALA A 387 4.56 11.93 -17.83
CA ALA A 387 5.24 12.14 -19.10
C ALA A 387 6.76 11.97 -18.96
N GLU A 388 7.32 12.50 -17.87
CA GLU A 388 8.74 12.42 -17.50
C GLU A 388 9.17 11.03 -16.97
N GLY A 389 8.22 10.17 -16.60
CA GLY A 389 8.51 8.91 -15.90
C GLY A 389 9.08 9.11 -14.49
N ARG A 390 8.76 10.25 -13.86
CA ARG A 390 9.26 10.67 -12.55
C ARG A 390 8.29 10.28 -11.45
N LEU A 391 8.78 9.57 -10.44
CA LEU A 391 7.99 9.08 -9.28
C LEU A 391 8.26 9.83 -7.97
N TYR A 392 8.97 10.96 -8.02
CA TYR A 392 9.24 11.83 -6.87
C TYR A 392 8.66 13.22 -7.09
N TYR A 393 8.17 13.85 -6.01
CA TYR A 393 7.42 15.10 -6.07
C TYR A 393 7.46 15.87 -4.73
N SER A 394 7.14 17.15 -4.78
CA SER A 394 6.90 18.00 -3.61
C SER A 394 5.44 18.46 -3.58
N PHE A 395 4.90 18.68 -2.38
CA PHE A 395 3.54 19.19 -2.21
C PHE A 395 3.44 20.07 -0.96
N ARG A 396 2.51 21.03 -0.99
CA ARG A 396 2.17 21.81 0.19
C ARG A 396 1.10 21.07 0.99
N ALA A 397 1.31 20.90 2.29
CA ALA A 397 0.33 20.22 3.10
C ALA A 397 -1.02 21.00 3.12
N PRO A 398 -2.17 20.31 3.00
CA PRO A 398 -3.49 20.95 2.91
C PRO A 398 -3.96 21.64 4.21
N GLY A 399 -3.33 21.37 5.35
CA GLY A 399 -3.65 21.94 6.67
C GLY A 399 -3.36 23.45 6.84
N ASN A 400 -3.08 24.16 5.75
CA ASN A 400 -2.84 25.60 5.71
C ASN A 400 -4.11 26.45 5.55
N ALA A 401 -5.29 25.84 5.40
CA ALA A 401 -6.53 26.54 5.06
C ALA A 401 -7.42 26.95 6.26
N SER A 402 -7.20 26.40 7.46
CA SER A 402 -8.16 26.51 8.58
C SER A 402 -7.73 27.41 9.75
N GLY A 403 -6.62 28.15 9.67
CA GLY A 403 -6.24 29.02 10.80
C GLY A 403 -5.06 29.98 10.65
N ASN A 404 -4.28 29.94 9.57
CA ASN A 404 -3.26 30.97 9.37
C ASN A 404 -3.90 32.24 8.80
N THR A 405 -4.33 33.11 9.71
CA THR A 405 -4.52 34.53 9.41
C THR A 405 -3.26 35.03 8.69
N VAL A 406 -3.44 35.76 7.60
CA VAL A 406 -2.36 36.52 6.95
C VAL A 406 -1.58 37.27 8.03
N GLY A 407 -0.33 36.88 8.29
CA GLY A 407 0.49 37.40 9.40
C GLY A 407 0.93 36.39 10.46
N SER A 408 0.48 35.13 10.41
CA SER A 408 1.04 34.05 11.26
C SER A 408 2.49 33.76 10.89
N THR A 409 3.38 33.85 11.89
CA THR A 409 4.80 33.50 11.78
C THR A 409 5.05 31.99 11.79
N ALA A 410 4.02 31.15 11.80
CA ALA A 410 4.15 29.70 11.70
C ALA A 410 4.41 29.31 10.23
N GLY A 411 5.63 28.88 9.90
CA GLY A 411 6.03 28.50 8.54
C GLY A 411 5.11 27.42 7.95
N ASN A 412 4.96 27.39 6.63
CA ASN A 412 4.13 26.36 6.00
C ASN A 412 4.79 24.99 6.15
N VAL A 413 4.01 23.92 6.06
CA VAL A 413 4.57 22.56 6.01
C VAL A 413 4.56 22.06 4.56
N VAL A 414 5.69 21.54 4.12
CA VAL A 414 5.92 21.00 2.78
C VAL A 414 6.34 19.54 2.89
N GLY A 415 5.68 18.68 2.12
CA GLY A 415 6.07 17.29 1.96
C GLY A 415 6.91 17.09 0.71
N ILE A 416 7.96 16.27 0.79
CA ILE A 416 8.79 15.85 -0.35
C ILE A 416 8.84 14.32 -0.36
N SER A 417 8.29 13.71 -1.40
CA SER A 417 8.31 12.26 -1.65
C SER A 417 9.45 11.89 -2.60
N LEU A 418 10.26 10.92 -2.21
CA LEU A 418 11.43 10.43 -2.95
C LEU A 418 11.18 9.02 -3.51
N ASP A 419 11.62 8.81 -4.74
CA ASP A 419 11.73 7.48 -5.33
C ASP A 419 13.10 6.90 -4.99
N THR A 420 13.11 5.93 -4.08
CA THR A 420 14.32 5.23 -3.65
C THR A 420 14.45 3.85 -4.27
N THR A 421 13.60 3.49 -5.23
CA THR A 421 13.62 2.17 -5.86
C THR A 421 14.83 2.03 -6.79
N ASN A 422 15.32 0.81 -6.96
CA ASN A 422 16.41 0.54 -7.88
C ASN A 422 15.89 0.31 -9.31
N PRO A 423 16.18 1.22 -10.26
CA PRO A 423 15.65 1.09 -11.63
C PRO A 423 16.21 -0.11 -12.40
N ASP A 424 17.36 -0.66 -11.97
CA ASP A 424 17.97 -1.83 -12.59
C ASP A 424 17.48 -3.17 -11.99
N GLY A 425 16.65 -3.11 -10.94
CA GLY A 425 16.18 -4.23 -10.15
C GLY A 425 17.09 -4.51 -8.95
N ASP A 426 16.60 -4.31 -7.74
CA ASP A 426 17.19 -4.74 -6.47
C ASP A 426 16.18 -4.38 -5.37
N HIS A 427 16.10 -5.19 -4.31
CA HIS A 427 15.28 -4.86 -3.14
C HIS A 427 15.88 -3.74 -2.31
N ARG A 428 17.13 -3.34 -2.55
CA ARG A 428 17.80 -2.27 -1.82
C ARG A 428 17.60 -0.92 -2.50
N GLY A 429 17.62 0.13 -1.68
CA GLY A 429 17.40 1.49 -2.12
C GLY A 429 18.51 2.03 -3.00
N HIS A 430 18.13 2.88 -3.95
CA HIS A 430 19.03 3.56 -4.86
C HIS A 430 18.56 4.99 -5.10
N LEU A 431 19.44 5.96 -4.85
CA LEU A 431 19.15 7.37 -5.10
C LEU A 431 20.24 8.01 -5.97
N ALA A 432 19.89 8.29 -7.22
CA ALA A 432 20.83 8.83 -8.19
C ALA A 432 21.10 10.32 -7.98
N ALA A 433 22.26 10.78 -8.46
CA ALA A 433 22.69 12.17 -8.38
C ALA A 433 21.68 13.21 -8.93
N PRO A 434 20.93 12.96 -10.03
CA PRO A 434 19.90 13.89 -10.49
C PRO A 434 18.78 14.15 -9.47
N GLN A 435 18.28 13.10 -8.80
CA GLN A 435 17.23 13.24 -7.80
C GLN A 435 17.78 13.92 -6.53
N LEU A 436 19.01 13.61 -6.12
CA LEU A 436 19.69 14.31 -5.02
C LEU A 436 19.85 15.81 -5.29
N ARG A 437 20.24 16.19 -6.52
CA ARG A 437 20.32 17.61 -6.91
C ARG A 437 18.95 18.27 -6.97
N TRP A 438 17.92 17.55 -7.38
CA TRP A 438 16.55 18.04 -7.34
C TRP A 438 16.10 18.30 -5.91
N LEU A 439 16.31 17.34 -5.01
CA LEU A 439 15.99 17.46 -3.58
C LEU A 439 16.70 18.67 -2.96
N ASP A 440 18.00 18.84 -3.21
CA ASP A 440 18.77 19.98 -2.68
C ASP A 440 18.19 21.33 -3.14
N ARG A 441 17.72 21.43 -4.39
CA ARG A 441 17.05 22.64 -4.90
C ARG A 441 15.66 22.85 -4.29
N GLU A 442 14.87 21.79 -4.15
CA GLU A 442 13.54 21.88 -3.54
C GLU A 442 13.63 22.28 -2.06
N LEU A 443 14.57 21.72 -1.31
CA LEU A 443 14.82 22.11 0.08
C LEU A 443 15.26 23.57 0.19
N ALA A 444 16.15 24.04 -0.70
CA ALA A 444 16.56 25.44 -0.74
C ALA A 444 15.40 26.39 -1.12
N ARG A 445 14.50 25.95 -2.00
CA ARG A 445 13.28 26.70 -2.38
C ARG A 445 12.34 26.88 -1.19
N HIS A 446 12.29 25.89 -0.30
CA HIS A 446 11.45 25.86 0.90
C HIS A 446 12.21 26.19 2.19
N ARG A 447 13.30 26.97 2.10
CA ARG A 447 14.18 27.29 3.25
C ARG A 447 13.47 27.95 4.44
N ASP A 448 12.33 28.60 4.20
CA ASP A 448 11.53 29.33 5.21
C ASP A 448 10.29 28.51 5.67
N ASP A 449 10.11 27.29 5.15
CA ASP A 449 9.02 26.36 5.49
C ASP A 449 9.54 25.21 6.39
N HIS A 450 8.67 24.43 7.00
CA HIS A 450 9.02 23.15 7.65
C HIS A 450 8.88 22.01 6.65
N VAL A 451 9.92 21.20 6.46
CA VAL A 451 9.94 20.14 5.46
C VAL A 451 9.89 18.75 6.10
N LEU A 452 8.94 17.94 5.62
CA LEU A 452 8.83 16.51 5.86
C LEU A 452 9.29 15.76 4.60
N VAL A 453 10.26 14.86 4.76
CA VAL A 453 10.74 14.01 3.66
C VAL A 453 10.13 12.63 3.80
N PHE A 454 9.75 12.01 2.69
CA PHE A 454 9.15 10.69 2.62
C PHE A 454 9.90 9.84 1.60
N SER A 455 10.19 8.59 1.96
CA SER A 455 10.76 7.60 1.04
C SER A 455 10.35 6.20 1.45
N HIS A 456 10.43 5.23 0.54
CA HIS A 456 10.26 3.83 0.93
C HIS A 456 11.44 3.33 1.76
N HIS A 457 12.65 3.39 1.20
CA HIS A 457 13.84 2.87 1.87
C HIS A 457 14.39 3.88 2.90
N PRO A 458 14.74 3.44 4.13
CA PRO A 458 15.59 4.21 5.04
C PRO A 458 17.04 4.27 4.55
N ALA A 459 17.85 5.11 5.19
CA ALA A 459 19.27 5.23 4.82
C ALA A 459 20.01 3.88 4.93
N ALA A 460 19.69 3.09 5.97
CA ALA A 460 20.36 1.83 6.25
C ALA A 460 20.17 0.77 5.16
N SER A 461 19.12 0.86 4.35
CA SER A 461 18.87 -0.05 3.22
C SER A 461 19.07 0.61 1.86
N THR A 462 19.69 1.80 1.81
CA THR A 462 19.96 2.56 0.58
C THR A 462 21.47 2.60 0.30
N PRO A 463 22.10 1.49 -0.14
CA PRO A 463 23.55 1.43 -0.34
C PRO A 463 24.07 2.42 -1.38
N VAL A 464 23.26 2.79 -2.38
CA VAL A 464 23.63 3.78 -3.39
C VAL A 464 22.92 5.09 -3.10
N GLY A 465 23.69 6.10 -2.71
CA GLY A 465 23.18 7.46 -2.49
C GLY A 465 22.58 7.72 -1.10
N GLY A 466 22.45 6.72 -0.22
CA GLY A 466 21.92 6.90 1.13
C GLY A 466 22.73 7.87 2.00
N ASP A 467 24.06 7.76 2.01
CA ASP A 467 24.93 8.69 2.72
C ASP A 467 24.86 10.11 2.12
N ALA A 468 24.76 10.20 0.79
CA ALA A 468 24.60 11.48 0.11
C ALA A 468 23.24 12.13 0.40
N LEU A 469 22.18 11.34 0.55
CA LEU A 469 20.86 11.79 0.99
C LEU A 469 20.96 12.37 2.40
N LEU A 470 21.53 11.63 3.36
CA LEU A 470 21.76 12.13 4.72
C LEU A 470 22.57 13.44 4.71
N ALA A 471 23.61 13.53 3.88
CA ALA A 471 24.40 14.73 3.73
C ALA A 471 23.62 15.91 3.13
N VAL A 472 22.68 15.67 2.20
CA VAL A 472 21.77 16.70 1.69
C VAL A 472 20.85 17.16 2.82
N LEU A 473 20.12 16.25 3.48
CA LEU A 473 19.18 16.60 4.55
C LEU A 473 19.87 17.37 5.70
N ALA A 474 21.09 16.97 6.07
CA ALA A 474 21.86 17.63 7.12
C ALA A 474 22.23 19.10 6.81
N ARG A 475 22.29 19.51 5.54
CA ARG A 475 22.59 20.91 5.15
C ARG A 475 21.37 21.83 5.20
N HIS A 476 20.17 21.27 5.26
CA HIS A 476 18.92 22.00 5.15
C HIS A 476 18.20 22.04 6.51
N PRO A 477 18.36 23.13 7.30
CA PRO A 477 17.85 23.22 8.68
C PRO A 477 16.32 23.22 8.78
N ASN A 478 15.64 23.48 7.67
CA ASN A 478 14.19 23.41 7.51
C ASN A 478 13.62 21.98 7.50
N VAL A 479 14.46 20.95 7.31
CA VAL A 479 14.03 19.55 7.43
C VAL A 479 13.76 19.22 8.91
N VAL A 480 12.54 18.82 9.23
CA VAL A 480 12.13 18.48 10.61
C VAL A 480 11.99 16.98 10.83
N ALA A 481 11.59 16.24 9.79
CA ALA A 481 11.51 14.78 9.83
C ALA A 481 11.71 14.12 8.46
N TRP A 482 12.16 12.87 8.50
CA TRP A 482 12.18 11.94 7.37
C TRP A 482 11.43 10.67 7.75
N LEU A 483 10.32 10.38 7.08
CA LEU A 483 9.47 9.22 7.32
C LEU A 483 9.67 8.15 6.24
N ASN A 484 9.78 6.88 6.65
CA ASN A 484 10.03 5.77 5.73
C ASN A 484 9.49 4.40 6.21
N GLY A 485 9.67 3.36 5.39
CA GLY A 485 9.19 2.00 5.61
C GLY A 485 10.25 0.93 5.36
N HIS A 486 9.93 -0.07 4.52
CA HIS A 486 10.82 -1.11 3.97
C HIS A 486 11.35 -2.16 4.98
N SER A 487 11.75 -1.73 6.17
CA SER A 487 12.31 -2.64 7.19
C SER A 487 11.24 -3.37 8.02
N HIS A 488 9.96 -3.02 7.79
CA HIS A 488 8.78 -3.51 8.49
C HIS A 488 8.77 -3.26 10.01
N ARG A 489 9.72 -2.49 10.54
CA ARG A 489 9.91 -2.25 11.97
C ARG A 489 9.70 -0.78 12.34
N ASN A 490 9.05 -0.54 13.48
CA ASN A 490 9.11 0.78 14.11
C ASN A 490 10.52 1.11 14.60
N ARG A 491 11.10 2.20 14.10
CA ARG A 491 12.39 2.72 14.57
C ARG A 491 12.42 4.24 14.47
N ILE A 492 12.88 4.93 15.51
CA ILE A 492 13.05 6.38 15.51
C ILE A 492 14.50 6.72 15.85
N THR A 493 15.19 7.39 14.92
CA THR A 493 16.61 7.73 15.03
C THR A 493 16.81 9.25 14.99
N PRO A 494 17.50 9.86 15.98
CA PRO A 494 17.87 11.27 15.90
C PRO A 494 18.96 11.49 14.84
N ARG A 495 18.77 12.47 13.96
CA ARG A 495 19.68 12.80 12.85
C ARG A 495 20.09 14.27 12.89
N GLY A 496 21.11 14.60 13.69
CA GLY A 496 21.66 15.96 13.75
C GLY A 496 20.66 16.99 14.28
N HIS A 497 19.79 17.52 13.41
CA HIS A 497 18.71 18.46 13.75
C HIS A 497 17.30 17.97 13.41
N PHE A 498 17.14 16.80 12.77
CA PHE A 498 15.84 16.24 12.37
C PHE A 498 15.67 14.80 12.85
N TRP A 499 14.45 14.28 12.80
CA TRP A 499 14.14 12.89 13.18
C TRP A 499 13.95 11.99 11.96
N GLU A 500 14.58 10.81 11.94
CA GLU A 500 14.23 9.73 11.01
C GLU A 500 13.25 8.77 11.69
N ILE A 501 12.10 8.53 11.06
CA ILE A 501 10.98 7.75 11.60
C ILE A 501 10.64 6.64 10.61
N THR A 502 10.98 5.41 10.95
CA THR A 502 10.57 4.21 10.23
C THR A 502 9.32 3.63 10.88
N THR A 503 8.28 3.37 10.11
CA THR A 503 7.01 2.79 10.59
C THR A 503 6.97 1.29 10.28
N ALA A 504 6.37 0.50 11.18
CA ALA A 504 6.17 -0.92 10.96
C ALA A 504 5.24 -1.20 9.76
N SER A 505 5.42 -2.34 9.11
CA SER A 505 4.59 -2.71 7.95
C SER A 505 3.14 -3.00 8.35
N HIS A 506 2.25 -3.03 7.37
CA HIS A 506 0.89 -3.55 7.53
C HIS A 506 0.78 -5.05 7.24
N VAL A 507 1.82 -5.67 6.70
CA VAL A 507 1.84 -7.10 6.34
C VAL A 507 2.31 -8.02 7.48
N ASP A 508 3.27 -7.56 8.28
CA ASP A 508 3.77 -8.27 9.45
C ASP A 508 3.18 -7.74 10.75
N HIS A 509 2.99 -8.63 11.74
CA HIS A 509 2.65 -8.22 13.09
C HIS A 509 3.70 -7.22 13.62
N PRO A 510 3.31 -6.07 14.22
CA PRO A 510 1.96 -5.72 14.72
C PRO A 510 1.00 -4.98 13.77
N GLN A 511 1.34 -4.75 12.49
CA GLN A 511 0.42 -4.15 11.50
C GLN A 511 -0.05 -2.74 11.90
N LEU A 512 0.89 -1.81 12.01
CA LEU A 512 0.65 -0.48 12.59
C LEU A 512 0.76 0.63 11.55
N ALA A 513 -0.19 1.56 11.60
CA ALA A 513 -0.05 2.91 11.06
C ALA A 513 0.44 3.87 12.15
N ARG A 514 0.73 5.13 11.80
CA ARG A 514 1.17 6.17 12.74
C ARG A 514 0.45 7.49 12.47
N VAL A 515 -0.19 8.08 13.47
CA VAL A 515 -0.57 9.50 13.41
C VAL A 515 0.64 10.34 13.80
N VAL A 516 0.94 11.35 13.00
CA VAL A 516 2.05 12.27 13.18
C VAL A 516 1.52 13.70 13.30
N GLU A 517 1.84 14.36 14.40
CA GLU A 517 1.41 15.74 14.67
C GLU A 517 2.64 16.62 14.86
N LEU A 518 2.78 17.65 14.03
CA LEU A 518 3.83 18.66 14.15
C LEU A 518 3.27 19.89 14.85
N THR A 519 3.92 20.34 15.91
CA THR A 519 3.52 21.54 16.65
C THR A 519 4.71 22.48 16.89
N ASP A 520 4.47 23.78 16.83
CA ASP A 520 5.38 24.79 17.36
C ASP A 520 5.11 25.00 18.84
N ASN A 521 6.10 24.80 19.70
CA ASN A 521 5.95 24.92 21.15
C ASN A 521 5.95 26.39 21.65
N GLY A 522 6.24 27.36 20.78
CA GLY A 522 6.27 28.79 21.15
C GLY A 522 7.46 29.20 22.02
N ASP A 523 8.47 28.34 22.11
CA ASP A 523 9.71 28.54 22.89
C ASP A 523 10.98 28.30 22.06
N GLY A 524 10.86 28.30 20.73
CA GLY A 524 11.96 27.99 19.82
C GLY A 524 12.20 26.50 19.62
N THR A 525 11.29 25.64 20.06
CA THR A 525 11.28 24.20 19.78
C THR A 525 10.02 23.78 19.03
N LEU A 526 10.13 22.66 18.31
CA LEU A 526 9.01 21.94 17.72
C LEU A 526 8.80 20.63 18.48
N SER A 527 7.58 20.10 18.44
CA SER A 527 7.28 18.72 18.84
C SER A 527 6.74 17.97 17.63
N LEU A 528 7.27 16.76 17.40
CA LEU A 528 6.70 15.76 16.51
C LEU A 528 6.12 14.64 17.37
N PHE A 529 4.80 14.57 17.47
CA PHE A 529 4.14 13.44 18.08
C PHE A 529 4.08 12.30 17.10
N THR A 530 4.32 11.09 17.57
CA THR A 530 4.06 9.88 16.80
C THR A 530 3.20 8.95 17.62
N THR A 531 2.00 8.64 17.17
CA THR A 531 1.09 7.75 17.87
C THR A 531 0.74 6.56 16.97
N CYS A 532 1.10 5.34 17.38
CA CYS A 532 0.79 4.13 16.62
C CYS A 532 -0.71 3.81 16.66
N VAL A 533 -1.21 3.24 15.57
CA VAL A 533 -2.62 2.90 15.36
C VAL A 533 -2.76 1.49 14.79
N GLU A 534 -3.63 0.67 15.38
CA GLU A 534 -4.03 -0.65 14.87
C GLU A 534 -5.34 -0.55 14.09
N SER A 535 -5.64 -1.50 13.19
CA SER A 535 -6.89 -1.48 12.42
C SER A 535 -8.17 -1.51 13.29
N ALA A 536 -9.33 -1.18 12.72
CA ALA A 536 -10.62 -1.13 13.42
C ALA A 536 -11.14 -2.51 13.83
N ALA A 537 -10.53 -3.58 13.32
CA ALA A 537 -10.93 -4.94 13.57
C ALA A 537 -11.00 -5.24 15.08
N PRO A 538 -12.04 -5.96 15.54
CA PRO A 538 -12.04 -6.54 16.88
C PRO A 538 -10.77 -7.37 17.12
N TYR A 539 -10.33 -7.48 18.38
CA TYR A 539 -9.14 -8.29 18.69
C TYR A 539 -9.34 -9.79 18.49
N ALA A 540 -10.59 -10.25 18.45
CA ALA A 540 -10.93 -11.64 18.22
C ALA A 540 -12.16 -11.73 17.32
N ALA A 541 -12.24 -12.81 16.53
CA ALA A 541 -13.44 -13.21 15.81
C ALA A 541 -13.96 -14.54 16.35
N GLU A 542 -15.26 -14.78 16.23
CA GLU A 542 -15.86 -16.08 16.48
C GLU A 542 -15.44 -17.09 15.40
N PRO A 543 -15.32 -18.40 15.70
CA PRO A 543 -14.75 -19.38 14.77
C PRO A 543 -15.46 -19.47 13.40
N GLY A 544 -16.78 -19.30 13.36
CA GLY A 544 -17.58 -19.39 12.14
C GLY A 544 -17.92 -18.04 11.48
N ASP A 545 -17.45 -16.92 12.04
CA ASP A 545 -17.70 -15.60 11.47
C ASP A 545 -16.69 -15.32 10.37
N LEU A 546 -17.18 -15.21 9.13
CA LEU A 546 -16.42 -14.90 7.93
C LEU A 546 -16.79 -13.52 7.36
N SER A 547 -17.38 -12.65 8.17
CA SER A 547 -17.60 -11.26 7.80
C SER A 547 -16.27 -10.53 7.55
N PRO A 548 -16.26 -9.45 6.74
CA PRO A 548 -15.04 -8.68 6.49
C PRO A 548 -14.31 -8.22 7.76
N ALA A 549 -15.07 -7.80 8.79
CA ALA A 549 -14.51 -7.42 10.09
C ALA A 549 -13.85 -8.61 10.81
N ALA A 550 -14.49 -9.78 10.79
CA ALA A 550 -13.92 -10.99 11.37
C ALA A 550 -12.67 -11.47 10.62
N LEU A 551 -12.66 -11.37 9.28
CA LEU A 551 -11.48 -11.65 8.47
C LEU A 551 -10.32 -10.70 8.77
N ALA A 552 -10.59 -9.41 9.01
CA ALA A 552 -9.58 -8.47 9.48
C ALA A 552 -9.07 -8.80 10.90
N SER A 553 -9.91 -9.34 11.79
CA SER A 553 -9.46 -9.88 13.08
C SER A 553 -8.57 -11.12 12.91
N ARG A 554 -8.89 -11.99 11.95
CA ARG A 554 -8.05 -13.16 11.61
C ARG A 554 -6.73 -12.74 10.99
N TYR A 555 -6.70 -11.69 10.19
CA TYR A 555 -5.46 -11.14 9.61
C TYR A 555 -4.41 -10.84 10.69
N ARG A 556 -4.79 -10.10 11.74
CA ARG A 556 -3.88 -9.79 12.85
C ARG A 556 -3.54 -10.99 13.73
N GLU A 557 -4.51 -11.88 13.99
CA GLU A 557 -4.29 -13.06 14.83
C GLU A 557 -3.36 -14.06 14.15
N LEU A 558 -3.54 -14.30 12.85
CA LEU A 558 -2.68 -15.15 12.04
C LEU A 558 -1.28 -14.53 11.88
N ALA A 559 -1.17 -13.21 11.67
CA ALA A 559 0.12 -12.52 11.63
C ALA A 559 0.88 -12.67 12.96
N PHE A 560 0.18 -12.57 14.09
CA PHE A 560 0.76 -12.81 15.41
C PHE A 560 1.23 -14.27 15.55
N ASN A 561 0.52 -15.25 15.00
CA ASN A 561 0.87 -16.67 15.14
C ASN A 561 1.71 -17.23 13.98
N ALA A 562 2.12 -16.39 13.02
CA ALA A 562 2.85 -16.83 11.85
C ALA A 562 4.21 -17.46 12.24
N PRO A 563 4.53 -18.69 11.76
CA PRO A 563 5.82 -19.30 12.03
C PRO A 563 6.98 -18.41 11.56
N GLY A 564 7.97 -18.22 12.42
CA GLY A 564 9.12 -17.36 12.13
C GLY A 564 8.87 -15.85 12.32
N ARG A 565 7.71 -15.45 12.86
CA ARG A 565 7.45 -14.05 13.25
C ARG A 565 8.63 -13.45 14.02
N LEU A 566 8.92 -12.18 13.73
CA LEU A 566 9.87 -11.38 14.50
C LEU A 566 9.15 -10.43 15.47
N ASP A 567 9.41 -10.58 16.76
CA ASP A 567 8.85 -9.70 17.80
C ASP A 567 9.46 -8.29 17.77
N ILE A 568 10.68 -8.18 17.23
CA ILE A 568 11.42 -6.91 17.14
C ILE A 568 10.77 -5.87 16.22
N LEU A 569 9.79 -6.27 15.39
CA LEU A 569 9.15 -5.36 14.42
C LEU A 569 8.26 -4.31 15.09
N ALA A 570 7.77 -4.57 16.30
CA ALA A 570 7.03 -3.59 17.08
C ALA A 570 7.88 -2.36 17.47
N GLY A 571 9.21 -2.46 17.44
CA GLY A 571 10.13 -1.45 17.95
C GLY A 571 10.18 -1.41 19.48
N GLU A 572 11.10 -0.64 20.03
CA GLU A 572 11.20 -0.39 21.48
C GLU A 572 10.19 0.69 21.92
N PRO A 573 9.94 0.90 23.23
CA PRO A 573 9.00 1.93 23.68
C PRO A 573 9.27 3.34 23.11
N ASP A 574 10.54 3.69 22.89
CA ASP A 574 11.01 4.95 22.30
C ASP A 574 10.94 4.99 20.76
N ASP A 575 10.45 3.92 20.12
CA ASP A 575 10.14 3.84 18.68
C ASP A 575 8.62 3.93 18.40
N ARG A 576 7.78 3.86 19.44
CA ARG A 576 6.31 3.72 19.32
C ARG A 576 5.60 5.06 19.53
N ASN A 577 4.91 5.21 20.66
CA ASN A 577 4.19 6.43 21.03
C ASN A 577 5.17 7.44 21.61
N THR A 578 5.49 8.49 20.87
CA THR A 578 6.51 9.46 21.29
C THR A 578 6.10 10.92 21.12
N GLU A 579 6.72 11.80 21.89
CA GLU A 579 6.88 13.22 21.63
C GLU A 579 8.35 13.48 21.34
N LEU A 580 8.68 13.81 20.09
CA LEU A 580 10.04 14.03 19.63
C LEU A 580 10.34 15.53 19.59
N LEU A 581 11.26 16.01 20.42
CA LEU A 581 11.62 17.42 20.49
C LEU A 581 12.73 17.74 19.52
N LEU A 582 12.69 18.92 18.91
CA LEU A 582 13.77 19.47 18.08
C LEU A 582 13.74 21.01 18.09
N ARG A 583 14.84 21.64 17.70
CA ARG A 583 14.93 23.10 17.58
C ARG A 583 14.08 23.58 16.39
N ARG A 584 13.34 24.66 16.58
CA ARG A 584 12.81 25.48 15.49
C ARG A 584 13.96 26.34 14.97
N ARG A 585 14.40 26.12 13.72
CA ARG A 585 15.56 26.80 13.13
C ARG A 585 15.17 27.78 12.05
#